data_AF-A0AA41WQ54-F1
#
_entry.id   AF-A0AA41WQ54-F1
#
_cell.length_a   1.000
_cell.length_b   1.000
_cell.length_c   1.000
_cell.angle_alpha   90.00
_cell.angle_beta   90.00
_cell.angle_gamma   90.00
#
_symmetry.space_group_name_H-M   'P 1'
#
loop_
_entity.id
_entity.type
_entity.pdbx_description
1 polymer ?
#
loop_
_entity_poly.entity_id
_entity_poly.type
_entity_poly.pdbx_seq_one_letter_code
_entity_poly.pdbx_strand_id
1 'polypeptide(L)'
;NNDSGQHSGKRCIKGGRASIRRVLYMATWSVIRCHSSFGARYASLRARGKCAKVALVACMRVLLIRLNAMVRDHSSWRAEAV
;
A
#
# COMPACT_ATOMS: atom_id res chain seq x y z
N ASN A 1 -5.71 3.98 -21.36
CA ASN A 1 -7.12 3.72 -21.00
C ASN A 1 -7.44 2.28 -21.41
N ASN A 2 -8.14 1.47 -20.60
CA ASN A 2 -8.53 0.08 -20.95
C ASN A 2 -10.06 -0.02 -21.06
N ASP A 3 -10.66 0.94 -21.76
CA ASP A 3 -12.10 1.04 -21.95
C ASP A 3 -12.37 1.00 -23.47
N SER A 4 -13.41 0.31 -23.91
CA SER A 4 -13.80 0.21 -25.33
C SER A 4 -15.32 0.06 -25.47
N GLY A 5 -15.99 1.05 -26.07
CA GLY A 5 -17.46 1.06 -26.14
C GLY A 5 -18.09 0.96 -24.74
N GLN A 6 -18.90 -0.08 -24.52
CA GLN A 6 -19.51 -0.37 -23.21
C GLN A 6 -18.58 -1.10 -22.22
N HIS A 7 -17.38 -1.51 -22.65
CA HIS A 7 -16.41 -2.17 -21.79
C HIS A 7 -15.67 -1.16 -20.91
N SER A 8 -15.77 -1.31 -19.58
CA SER A 8 -14.91 -0.64 -18.62
C SER A 8 -13.98 -1.65 -17.95
N GLY A 9 -12.70 -1.58 -18.31
CA GLY A 9 -11.68 -2.52 -17.86
C GLY A 9 -11.04 -2.11 -16.53
N LYS A 10 -10.46 -3.09 -15.83
CA LYS A 10 -9.67 -2.81 -14.62
C LYS A 10 -8.48 -1.92 -14.96
N ARG A 11 -8.26 -0.88 -14.15
CA ARG A 11 -7.12 0.03 -14.30
C ARG A 11 -5.81 -0.69 -13.94
N CYS A 12 -4.84 -0.63 -14.85
CA CYS A 12 -3.52 -1.24 -14.70
C CYS A 12 -2.42 -0.21 -15.01
N ILE A 13 -1.30 -0.30 -14.28
CA ILE A 13 -0.10 0.50 -14.55
C ILE A 13 0.91 -0.35 -15.32
N LYS A 14 1.52 0.20 -16.37
CA LYS A 14 2.56 -0.48 -17.17
C LYS A 14 3.98 0.05 -16.89
N GLY A 15 4.14 1.32 -16.51
CA GLY A 15 5.46 1.97 -16.32
C GLY A 15 5.89 2.21 -14.87
N GLY A 16 6.94 3.03 -14.72
CA GLY A 16 7.48 3.51 -13.43
C GLY A 16 8.48 2.58 -12.75
N ARG A 17 8.63 2.70 -11.42
CA ARG A 17 9.64 1.98 -10.62
C ARG A 17 9.17 0.58 -10.22
N ALA A 18 9.14 -0.35 -11.18
CA ALA A 18 8.62 -1.71 -10.96
C ALA A 18 9.40 -2.53 -9.91
N SER A 19 10.73 -2.41 -9.89
CA SER A 19 11.60 -3.05 -8.90
C SER A 19 11.23 -2.64 -7.47
N ILE A 20 11.13 -1.33 -7.23
CA ILE A 20 10.75 -0.77 -5.92
C ILE A 20 9.35 -1.21 -5.51
N ARG A 21 8.39 -1.28 -6.44
CA ARG A 21 7.04 -1.77 -6.12
C ARG A 21 7.06 -3.23 -5.63
N ARG A 22 7.88 -4.09 -6.22
CA ARG A 22 8.00 -5.50 -5.79
C ARG A 22 8.58 -5.59 -4.37
N VAL A 23 9.65 -4.84 -4.09
CA VAL A 23 10.26 -4.78 -2.76
C VAL A 23 9.25 -4.25 -1.73
N LEU A 24 8.59 -3.13 -2.03
CA LEU A 24 7.61 -2.53 -1.14
C LEU A 24 6.39 -3.44 -0.91
N TYR A 25 6.00 -4.25 -1.91
CA TYR A 25 4.95 -5.24 -1.77
C TYR A 25 5.30 -6.28 -0.70
N MET A 26 6.51 -6.83 -0.76
CA MET A 26 6.99 -7.81 0.24
C MET A 26 7.19 -7.16 1.61
N ALA A 27 7.79 -5.98 1.67
CA ALA A 27 7.97 -5.25 2.94
C ALA A 27 6.62 -4.95 3.62
N THR A 28 5.60 -4.59 2.84
CA THR A 28 4.26 -4.29 3.38
C THR A 28 3.61 -5.52 3.99
N TRP A 29 3.85 -6.73 3.46
CA TRP A 29 3.37 -7.97 4.09
C TRP A 29 3.95 -8.16 5.48
N SER A 30 5.26 -7.95 5.64
CA SER A 30 5.92 -8.01 6.95
C SER A 30 5.35 -6.98 7.91
N VAL A 31 5.17 -5.73 7.44
CA VAL A 31 4.59 -4.64 8.26
C VAL A 31 3.16 -4.96 8.70
N ILE A 32 2.32 -5.51 7.82
CA ILE A 32 0.94 -5.91 8.16
C ILE A 32 0.91 -6.97 9.27
N ARG A 33 1.89 -7.89 9.29
CA ARG A 33 1.98 -8.96 10.29
C ARG A 33 2.53 -8.48 11.63
N CYS A 34 3.51 -7.57 11.61
CA CYS A 34 4.20 -7.13 12.82
C CYS A 34 3.56 -5.89 13.47
N HIS A 35 2.89 -5.02 12.70
CA HIS A 35 2.29 -3.78 13.19
C HIS A 35 0.77 -3.84 13.17
N SER A 36 0.17 -3.80 14.37
CA SER A 36 -1.28 -3.84 14.57
C SER A 36 -2.04 -2.76 13.78
N SER A 37 -1.48 -1.55 13.67
CA SER A 37 -2.12 -0.44 12.92
C SER A 37 -2.27 -0.72 11.42
N PHE A 38 -1.27 -1.34 10.79
CA PHE A 38 -1.35 -1.73 9.38
C PHE A 38 -2.23 -2.96 9.18
N GLY A 39 -2.18 -3.92 10.10
CA GLY A 39 -3.08 -5.07 10.14
C GLY A 39 -4.55 -4.66 10.19
N ALA A 40 -4.91 -3.75 11.11
CA ALA A 40 -6.26 -3.22 11.25
C ALA A 40 -6.73 -2.50 9.98
N ARG A 41 -5.86 -1.68 9.37
CA ARG A 41 -6.17 -0.99 8.10
C ARG A 41 -6.42 -1.97 6.97
N TYR A 42 -5.58 -3.00 6.84
CA TYR A 42 -5.75 -4.04 5.83
C TYR A 42 -7.08 -4.79 6.04
N ALA A 43 -7.35 -5.23 7.27
CA ALA A 43 -8.58 -5.93 7.62
C ALA A 43 -9.84 -5.08 7.35
N SER A 44 -9.83 -3.80 7.74
CA SER A 44 -10.93 -2.87 7.45
C SER A 44 -11.20 -2.73 5.95
N LEU A 45 -10.16 -2.63 5.12
CA LEU A 45 -10.32 -2.57 3.67
C LEU A 45 -10.88 -3.88 3.10
N ARG A 46 -10.47 -5.03 3.64
CA ARG A 46 -11.03 -6.33 3.26
C ARG A 46 -12.49 -6.46 3.65
N ALA A 47 -12.86 -6.02 4.86
CA ALA A 47 -14.26 -6.00 5.33
C ALA A 47 -15.16 -5.13 4.44
N ARG A 48 -14.62 -4.04 3.88
CA ARG A 48 -15.30 -3.19 2.88
C ARG A 48 -15.38 -3.82 1.47
N GLY A 49 -15.08 -5.10 1.32
CA GLY A 49 -15.16 -5.83 0.04
C GLY A 49 -14.01 -5.53 -0.94
N LYS A 50 -12.94 -4.82 -0.53
CA LYS A 50 -11.83 -4.53 -1.45
C LYS A 50 -10.99 -5.79 -1.68
N CYS A 51 -10.59 -6.03 -2.92
CA CYS A 51 -9.67 -7.12 -3.27
C CYS A 51 -8.37 -7.03 -2.46
N ALA A 52 -7.80 -8.18 -2.09
CA ALA A 52 -6.59 -8.26 -1.26
C ALA A 52 -5.44 -7.42 -1.81
N LYS A 53 -5.21 -7.47 -3.11
CA LYS A 53 -4.17 -6.66 -3.78
C LYS A 53 -4.43 -5.16 -3.65
N VAL A 54 -5.69 -4.71 -3.72
CA VAL A 54 -6.05 -3.29 -3.57
C VAL A 54 -5.84 -2.83 -2.14
N ALA A 55 -6.27 -3.63 -1.16
CA ALA A 55 -6.06 -3.35 0.26
C ALA A 55 -4.57 -3.25 0.59
N LEU A 56 -3.75 -4.15 0.04
CA LEU A 56 -2.31 -4.14 0.23
C LEU A 56 -1.66 -2.91 -0.42
N VAL A 57 -2.01 -2.57 -1.66
CA VAL A 57 -1.49 -1.36 -2.34
C VAL A 57 -1.84 -0.09 -1.57
N ALA A 58 -3.03 -0.02 -0.95
CA ALA A 58 -3.38 1.09 -0.07
C ALA A 58 -2.46 1.15 1.18
N CYS A 59 -2.10 0.01 1.76
CA CYS A 59 -1.15 -0.06 2.87
C CYS A 59 0.27 0.34 2.43
N MET A 60 0.73 -0.10 1.25
CA MET A 60 2.01 0.30 0.65
C MET A 60 2.12 1.82 0.52
N ARG A 61 1.05 2.48 0.08
CA ARG A 61 1.03 3.95 -0.06
C ARG A 61 1.26 4.65 1.27
N VAL A 62 0.63 4.17 2.34
CA VAL A 62 0.78 4.74 3.69
C VAL A 62 2.17 4.50 4.24
N LEU A 63 2.70 3.29 4.04
CA LEU A 63 4.07 2.95 4.44
C LEU A 63 5.07 3.89 3.77
N LEU A 64 4.95 4.09 2.46
CA LEU A 64 5.84 4.99 1.71
C LEU A 64 5.74 6.44 2.17
N ILE A 65 4.53 6.92 2.50
CA ILE A 65 4.32 8.28 3.04
C ILE A 65 5.03 8.42 4.39
N ARG A 66 4.90 7.43 5.29
CA ARG A 66 5.57 7.45 6.61
C ARG A 66 7.09 7.45 6.46
N LEU A 67 7.62 6.57 5.61
CA LEU A 67 9.06 6.50 5.34
C LEU A 67 9.58 7.81 4.73
N ASN A 68 8.86 8.41 3.79
CA ASN A 68 9.25 9.69 3.21
C ASN A 68 9.21 10.83 4.24
N ALA A 69 8.22 10.85 5.14
CA ALA A 69 8.16 11.82 6.23
C ALA A 69 9.34 11.65 7.18
N MET A 70 9.70 10.41 7.54
CA MET A 70 10.86 10.12 8.37
C MET A 70 12.17 10.60 7.76
N VAL A 71 12.36 10.37 6.45
CA VAL A 71 13.55 10.84 5.73
C VAL A 71 13.62 12.35 5.71
N ARG A 72 12.49 13.04 5.46
CA ARG A 72 12.41 14.50 5.47
C ARG A 72 12.72 15.07 6.85
N ASP A 73 12.18 14.45 7.89
CA ASP A 73 12.24 14.95 9.27
C ASP A 73 13.44 14.37 10.04
N HIS A 74 14.34 13.65 9.37
CA HIS A 74 15.50 12.93 9.94
C HIS A 74 15.16 12.12 11.21
N SER A 75 13.98 11.48 11.23
CA SER A 75 13.46 10.78 12.40
C SER A 75 13.51 9.27 12.23
N SER A 76 13.65 8.56 13.35
CA SER A 76 13.57 7.11 13.41
C SER A 76 12.13 6.61 13.32
N TRP A 77 11.95 5.31 13.05
CA TRP A 77 10.63 4.71 12.96
C TRP A 77 9.89 4.81 14.29
N ARG A 78 8.69 5.38 14.28
CA ARG A 78 7.79 5.46 15.43
C ARG A 78 6.72 4.39 15.29
N ALA A 79 6.73 3.41 16.18
CA ALA A 79 5.83 2.24 16.12
C ALA A 79 4.35 2.60 16.30
N GLU A 80 4.08 3.72 16.98
CA GLU A 80 2.76 4.25 17.27
C GLU A 80 2.63 5.65 16.68
N ALA A 81 1.58 5.86 15.89
CA ALA A 81 1.10 7.21 15.61
C ALA A 81 0.24 7.58 16.82
N VAL A 82 0.72 8.52 17.63
CA VAL A 82 -0.05 9.21 18.67
C VAL A 82 -1.32 9.80 18.06
#